data_AF-A0A935TVI2-F1
#
_entry.id   AF-A0A935TVI2-F1
#
_cell.length_a   1.000
_cell.length_b   1.000
_cell.length_c   1.000
_cell.angle_alpha   90.00
_cell.angle_beta   90.00
_cell.angle_gamma   90.00
#
_symmetry.space_group_name_H-M   'P 1'
#
loop_
_entity.id
_entity.type
_entity.pdbx_description
1 polymer ?
#
loop_
_entity_poly.entity_id
_entity_poly.type
_entity_poly.pdbx_seq_one_letter_code
_entity_poly.pdbx_strand_id
1 'polypeptide(L)'
;MLEIRLARELSGPALCPPTPGAPITGLREDTDYVFGCTGRLPGSRLYVDDVELAPGPDGSYRWRPSFYAGRVLAELLSPEGVRQSLWLDVGPADSKSGDQCFADMVGQIRAFDPALLGGASAATMAFGRDGRTGLYSDDVLLSRLREHGPSFVDAVVAIARAPHRALSADLQMLPLSRVRRLHPSALRDRRVAAMCSGTLGSDVDSESIQLRSLTSTPTFDTPANRALVALLHRILATSLRLYRTVADEGLGANFEEQAVRVERRLLDLSALETRIRVLLSSPPFSEVRTGGTTAAGLTQVAAQPAYSRAYRLGCMALSTSVEGDDEADALHVNHSWGIYETWCYLAVVEVLGRLIDAGAEEFKPAAVSAQLAHRLPLKDGATVETYFQALFPSEAPSAKRSGWSISRERRPDILLVLRHPSGIRSMVLDAKWRSGRDNVLQAMESAHIYHDALRLDSTVPSPCVLLLPGPAAVPSLGSPDYLASHGVGALSDVTVGQPGMETLAHLLTDWLGLDRPSPGGK
;
A
#
# COMPACT_ATOMS: atom_id res chain seq x y z
N MET A 1 30.89 -6.41 -1.76
CA MET A 1 29.81 -6.48 -2.74
C MET A 1 28.84 -7.57 -2.30
N LEU A 2 27.55 -7.26 -2.30
CA LEU A 2 26.47 -8.23 -2.08
C LEU A 2 26.25 -9.06 -3.37
N GLU A 3 26.20 -10.39 -3.22
CA GLU A 3 25.95 -11.37 -4.29
C GLU A 3 24.93 -12.40 -3.81
N ILE A 4 24.16 -13.02 -4.72
CA ILE A 4 23.17 -14.05 -4.38
C ILE A 4 23.37 -15.31 -5.23
N ARG A 5 23.18 -16.50 -4.65
CA ARG A 5 23.33 -17.82 -5.28
C ARG A 5 22.21 -18.77 -4.85
N LEU A 6 21.95 -19.80 -5.65
CA LEU A 6 21.12 -20.94 -5.26
C LEU A 6 21.81 -21.74 -4.15
N ALA A 7 21.09 -22.08 -3.07
CA ALA A 7 21.68 -22.79 -1.94
C ALA A 7 22.18 -24.20 -2.30
N ARG A 8 21.58 -24.84 -3.31
CA ARG A 8 22.02 -26.15 -3.83
C ARG A 8 23.30 -26.07 -4.68
N GLU A 9 23.69 -24.88 -5.12
CA GLU A 9 24.81 -24.62 -6.04
C GLU A 9 25.74 -23.55 -5.47
N LEU A 10 26.25 -23.76 -4.24
CA LEU A 10 27.12 -22.78 -3.56
C LEU A 10 28.41 -22.45 -4.34
N SER A 11 28.90 -23.42 -5.12
CA SER A 11 30.04 -23.27 -6.04
C SER A 11 29.65 -22.80 -7.45
N GLY A 12 28.36 -22.61 -7.72
CA GLY A 12 27.84 -22.10 -8.97
C GLY A 12 28.05 -20.59 -9.14
N PRO A 13 27.78 -20.05 -10.34
CA PRO A 13 27.89 -18.62 -10.59
C PRO A 13 26.91 -17.83 -9.72
N ALA A 14 27.33 -16.64 -9.28
CA ALA A 14 26.40 -15.67 -8.68
C ALA A 14 25.32 -15.29 -9.70
N LEU A 15 24.09 -15.15 -9.22
CA LEU A 15 23.04 -14.54 -10.01
C LEU A 15 23.36 -13.04 -10.12
N CYS A 16 23.49 -12.56 -11.35
CA CYS A 16 23.81 -11.18 -11.64
C CYS A 16 22.61 -10.48 -12.28
N PRO A 17 22.43 -9.17 -12.02
CA PRO A 17 21.42 -8.41 -12.73
C PRO A 17 21.77 -8.34 -14.23
N PRO A 18 20.78 -8.29 -15.13
CA PRO A 18 21.03 -8.24 -16.56
C PRO A 18 21.76 -6.95 -16.99
N THR A 19 21.55 -5.86 -16.26
CA THR A 19 22.28 -4.59 -16.39
C THR A 19 22.49 -3.94 -15.02
N PRO A 20 23.50 -3.06 -14.84
CA PRO A 20 23.66 -2.32 -13.59
C PRO A 20 22.39 -1.58 -13.19
N GLY A 21 21.89 -1.81 -11.97
CA GLY A 21 20.66 -1.22 -11.44
C GLY A 21 19.36 -1.96 -11.80
N ALA A 22 19.38 -2.96 -12.69
CA ALA A 22 18.24 -3.83 -12.95
C ALA A 22 18.04 -4.86 -11.81
N PRO A 23 16.81 -5.37 -11.61
CA PRO A 23 16.57 -6.44 -10.66
C PRO A 23 17.26 -7.75 -11.09
N ILE A 24 17.65 -8.55 -10.11
CA ILE A 24 18.11 -9.93 -10.31
C ILE A 24 16.88 -10.81 -10.56
N THR A 25 16.83 -11.45 -11.72
CA THR A 25 15.71 -12.28 -12.17
C THR A 25 15.99 -13.78 -12.01
N GLY A 26 14.97 -14.63 -12.22
CA GLY A 26 15.10 -16.09 -12.14
C GLY A 26 15.02 -16.64 -10.71
N LEU A 27 14.60 -15.81 -9.75
CA LEU A 27 14.29 -16.23 -8.41
C LEU A 27 12.88 -16.82 -8.36
N ARG A 28 12.66 -17.79 -7.48
CA ARG A 28 11.43 -18.56 -7.37
C ARG A 28 10.99 -18.66 -5.93
N GLU A 29 9.68 -18.63 -5.72
CA GLU A 29 9.08 -19.03 -4.46
C GLU A 29 9.62 -20.39 -3.99
N ASP A 30 9.61 -20.60 -2.67
CA ASP A 30 9.92 -21.88 -2.05
C ASP A 30 11.32 -22.43 -2.38
N THR A 31 12.22 -21.57 -2.86
CA THR A 31 13.60 -21.92 -3.23
C THR A 31 14.58 -21.27 -2.26
N ASP A 32 15.54 -22.05 -1.77
CA ASP A 32 16.55 -21.55 -0.84
C ASP A 32 17.71 -20.87 -1.61
N TYR A 33 18.03 -19.65 -1.21
CA TYR A 33 19.12 -18.83 -1.72
C TYR A 33 20.10 -18.47 -0.60
N VAL A 34 21.32 -18.11 -1.02
CA VAL A 34 22.39 -17.68 -0.13
C VAL A 34 22.98 -16.37 -0.63
N PHE A 35 23.05 -15.37 0.25
CA PHE A 35 23.80 -14.14 0.01
C PHE A 35 25.25 -14.30 0.47
N GLY A 36 26.17 -13.89 -0.41
CA GLY A 36 27.58 -13.69 -0.12
C GLY A 36 27.91 -12.20 -0.02
N CYS A 37 28.76 -11.83 0.93
CA CYS A 37 29.21 -10.44 1.11
C CYS A 37 30.74 -10.37 1.05
N THR A 38 31.30 -10.00 -0.10
CA THR A 38 32.74 -9.78 -0.26
C THR A 38 33.15 -8.42 0.33
N GLY A 39 34.23 -8.35 1.12
CA GLY A 39 34.72 -7.07 1.67
C GLY A 39 33.78 -6.39 2.68
N ARG A 40 32.95 -7.18 3.39
CA ARG A 40 32.04 -6.69 4.44
C ARG A 40 32.82 -6.11 5.62
N LEU A 41 32.38 -4.97 6.12
CA LEU A 41 32.92 -4.39 7.35
C LEU A 41 32.30 -5.08 8.59
N PRO A 42 33.07 -5.31 9.66
CA PRO A 42 32.53 -5.86 10.92
C PRO A 42 31.34 -5.04 11.40
N GLY A 43 30.25 -5.70 11.80
CA GLY A 43 29.01 -5.01 12.22
C GLY A 43 28.03 -4.63 11.09
N SER A 44 28.32 -4.96 9.83
CA SER A 44 27.33 -4.78 8.75
C SER A 44 26.10 -5.67 8.95
N ARG A 45 24.91 -5.13 8.68
CA ARG A 45 23.60 -5.82 8.81
C ARG A 45 22.97 -5.97 7.42
N LEU A 46 22.43 -7.16 7.11
CA LEU A 46 21.75 -7.44 5.84
C LEU A 46 20.25 -7.55 6.09
N TYR A 47 19.48 -6.83 5.30
CA TYR A 47 18.02 -6.86 5.34
C TYR A 47 17.46 -7.32 4.00
N VAL A 48 16.34 -8.03 4.04
CA VAL A 48 15.48 -8.26 2.88
C VAL A 48 14.09 -7.73 3.23
N ASP A 49 13.61 -6.79 2.43
CA ASP A 49 12.54 -5.86 2.84
C ASP A 49 12.93 -5.22 4.19
N ASP A 50 12.20 -5.47 5.28
CA ASP A 50 12.51 -4.94 6.62
C ASP A 50 13.04 -6.00 7.59
N VAL A 51 13.23 -7.23 7.13
CA VAL A 51 13.66 -8.37 7.95
C VAL A 51 15.18 -8.49 7.94
N GLU A 52 15.80 -8.42 9.12
CA GLU A 52 17.24 -8.68 9.25
C GLU A 52 17.54 -10.17 9.11
N LEU A 53 18.49 -10.51 8.24
CA LEU A 53 18.99 -11.87 8.12
C LEU A 53 20.16 -12.10 9.07
N ALA A 54 20.06 -13.15 9.87
CA ALA A 54 21.16 -13.59 10.72
C ALA A 54 22.26 -14.25 9.85
N PRO A 55 23.54 -13.90 10.05
CA PRO A 55 24.63 -14.58 9.36
C PRO A 55 24.79 -16.01 9.89
N GLY A 56 25.03 -16.95 8.98
CA GLY A 56 25.42 -18.31 9.28
C GLY A 56 26.87 -18.40 9.80
N PRO A 57 27.30 -19.60 10.22
CA PRO A 57 28.65 -19.83 10.76
C PRO A 57 29.78 -19.50 9.77
N ASP A 58 29.50 -19.62 8.48
CA ASP A 58 30.40 -19.30 7.37
C ASP A 58 30.34 -17.82 6.95
N GLY A 59 29.55 -17.00 7.65
CA GLY A 59 29.32 -15.59 7.34
C GLY A 59 28.35 -15.34 6.19
N SER A 60 27.77 -16.38 5.58
CA SER A 60 26.75 -16.27 4.54
C SER A 60 25.37 -16.02 5.13
N TYR A 61 24.41 -15.53 4.34
CA TYR A 61 23.04 -15.32 4.79
C TYR A 61 22.08 -16.18 3.98
N ARG A 62 21.25 -16.97 4.67
CA ARG A 62 20.23 -17.78 4.00
C ARG A 62 18.94 -17.00 3.86
N TRP A 63 18.32 -17.13 2.70
CA TRP A 63 17.06 -16.48 2.39
C TRP A 63 16.19 -17.39 1.54
N ARG A 64 14.90 -17.43 1.86
CA ARG A 64 13.89 -18.17 1.10
C ARG A 64 12.69 -17.24 0.92
N PRO A 65 12.34 -16.84 -0.31
CA PRO A 65 11.07 -16.19 -0.56
C PRO A 65 9.97 -17.26 -0.48
N SER A 66 9.29 -17.36 0.66
CA SER A 66 8.32 -18.43 0.89
C SER A 66 7.07 -18.29 0.00
N PHE A 67 6.23 -17.29 0.29
CA PHE A 67 4.86 -17.23 -0.22
C PHE A 67 4.56 -15.97 -1.03
N TYR A 68 5.55 -15.38 -1.67
CA TYR A 68 5.37 -14.14 -2.43
C TYR A 68 6.15 -14.13 -3.73
N ALA A 69 5.54 -13.52 -4.74
CA ALA A 69 6.11 -13.21 -6.04
C ALA A 69 5.98 -11.70 -6.29
N GLY A 70 7.01 -11.12 -6.91
CA GLY A 70 7.18 -9.69 -7.11
C GLY A 70 8.58 -9.23 -6.73
N ARG A 71 8.78 -7.90 -6.68
CA ARG A 71 10.09 -7.30 -6.40
C ARG A 71 10.32 -7.13 -4.91
N VAL A 72 11.49 -7.51 -4.43
CA VAL A 72 11.90 -7.27 -3.03
C VAL A 72 13.29 -6.64 -2.98
N LEU A 73 13.48 -5.70 -2.06
CA LEU A 73 14.73 -5.00 -1.89
C LEU A 73 15.61 -5.71 -0.86
N ALA A 74 16.84 -6.08 -1.24
CA ALA A 74 17.87 -6.51 -0.32
C ALA A 74 18.87 -5.39 -0.07
N GLU A 75 19.25 -5.18 1.19
CA GLU A 75 20.09 -4.06 1.60
C GLU A 75 21.14 -4.45 2.62
N LEU A 76 22.40 -4.16 2.29
CA LEU A 76 23.51 -4.26 3.22
C LEU A 76 23.83 -2.87 3.76
N LEU A 77 23.72 -2.70 5.07
CA LEU A 77 24.06 -1.46 5.78
C LEU A 77 25.38 -1.66 6.53
N SER A 78 26.38 -0.81 6.23
CA SER A 78 27.63 -0.75 7.00
C SER A 78 27.47 0.07 8.28
N PRO A 79 28.34 -0.11 9.29
CA PRO A 79 28.34 0.73 10.49
C PRO A 79 28.61 2.21 10.20
N GLU A 80 29.35 2.54 9.13
CA GLU A 80 29.55 3.93 8.71
C GLU A 80 28.35 4.52 7.96
N GLY A 81 27.26 3.76 7.80
CA GLY A 81 26.05 4.20 7.10
C GLY A 81 26.12 4.04 5.58
N VAL A 82 27.11 3.33 5.04
CA VAL A 82 27.16 3.02 3.61
C VAL A 82 26.12 1.94 3.30
N ARG A 83 25.22 2.24 2.36
CA ARG A 83 24.14 1.36 1.92
C ARG A 83 24.45 0.78 0.54
N GLN A 84 24.45 -0.55 0.43
CA GLN A 84 24.41 -1.26 -0.84
C GLN A 84 23.05 -1.93 -0.99
N SER A 85 22.39 -1.75 -2.14
CA SER A 85 21.03 -2.28 -2.38
C SER A 85 20.97 -3.11 -3.67
N LEU A 86 20.13 -4.14 -3.67
CA LEU A 86 19.83 -5.00 -4.81
C LEU A 86 18.33 -5.27 -4.87
N TRP A 87 17.73 -5.07 -6.04
CA TRP A 87 16.36 -5.52 -6.29
C TRP A 87 16.37 -6.98 -6.73
N LEU A 88 15.45 -7.77 -6.18
CA LEU A 88 15.28 -9.21 -6.43
C LEU A 88 13.89 -9.41 -7.00
N ASP A 89 13.78 -10.01 -8.19
CA ASP A 89 12.52 -10.30 -8.84
C ASP A 89 12.18 -11.78 -8.70
N VAL A 90 11.20 -12.06 -7.85
CA VAL A 90 10.77 -13.41 -7.47
C VAL A 90 9.54 -13.79 -8.26
N GLY A 91 9.63 -14.85 -9.05
CA GLY A 91 8.48 -15.45 -9.73
C GLY A 91 7.78 -16.53 -8.89
N PRO A 92 6.54 -16.90 -9.24
CA PRO A 92 5.84 -18.03 -8.64
C PRO A 92 6.63 -19.34 -8.82
N ALA A 93 6.37 -20.32 -7.96
CA ALA A 93 6.94 -21.66 -8.14
C ALA A 93 6.43 -22.29 -9.44
N ASP A 94 7.33 -22.91 -10.23
CA ASP A 94 7.03 -23.49 -11.55
C ASP A 94 5.90 -24.55 -11.52
N SER A 95 5.69 -25.19 -10.36
CA SER A 95 4.64 -26.19 -10.16
C SER A 95 3.24 -25.63 -9.88
N LYS A 96 3.11 -24.32 -9.63
CA LYS A 96 1.84 -23.65 -9.30
C LYS A 96 1.30 -22.93 -10.54
N SER A 97 2.04 -21.96 -11.05
CA SER A 97 1.76 -21.24 -12.28
C SER A 97 3.05 -20.80 -12.94
N GLY A 98 3.04 -20.62 -14.26
CA GLY A 98 4.14 -19.91 -14.93
C GLY A 98 4.13 -18.40 -14.62
N ASP A 99 5.27 -17.75 -14.84
CA ASP A 99 5.45 -16.29 -14.66
C ASP A 99 4.38 -15.50 -15.44
N GLN A 100 4.13 -15.88 -16.70
CA GLN A 100 3.16 -15.20 -17.57
C GLN A 100 1.74 -15.31 -17.02
N CYS A 101 1.30 -16.51 -16.61
CA CYS A 101 -0.03 -16.69 -16.04
C CYS A 101 -0.21 -15.83 -14.78
N PHE A 102 0.81 -15.74 -13.93
CA PHE A 102 0.77 -14.89 -12.74
C PHE A 102 0.72 -13.40 -13.07
N ALA A 103 1.52 -12.95 -14.03
CA ALA A 103 1.48 -11.58 -14.53
C ALA A 103 0.10 -11.24 -15.12
N ASP A 104 -0.53 -12.16 -15.85
CA ASP A 104 -1.87 -11.97 -16.41
C ASP A 104 -2.93 -11.86 -15.31
N MET A 105 -2.83 -12.67 -14.24
CA MET A 105 -3.72 -12.55 -13.06
C MET A 105 -3.59 -11.17 -12.41
N VAL A 106 -2.36 -10.70 -12.19
CA VAL A 106 -2.09 -9.36 -11.65
C VAL A 106 -2.66 -8.28 -12.58
N GLY A 107 -2.48 -8.44 -13.90
CA GLY A 107 -3.01 -7.53 -14.91
C GLY A 107 -4.54 -7.43 -14.88
N GLN A 108 -5.24 -8.57 -14.74
CA GLN A 108 -6.69 -8.62 -14.63
C GLN A 108 -7.19 -7.96 -13.33
N ILE A 109 -6.53 -8.20 -12.19
CA ILE A 109 -6.87 -7.51 -10.93
C ILE A 109 -6.67 -6.00 -11.09
N ARG A 110 -5.54 -5.56 -11.65
CA ARG A 110 -5.24 -4.13 -11.87
C ARG A 110 -6.27 -3.46 -12.77
N ALA A 111 -6.72 -4.14 -13.82
CA ALA A 111 -7.76 -3.63 -14.72
C ALA A 111 -9.13 -3.49 -14.03
N PHE A 112 -9.40 -4.34 -13.03
CA PHE A 112 -10.63 -4.27 -12.22
C PHE A 112 -10.53 -3.19 -11.14
N ASP A 113 -9.59 -3.34 -10.21
CA ASP A 113 -9.28 -2.37 -9.15
C ASP A 113 -7.85 -2.63 -8.61
N PRO A 114 -6.88 -1.72 -8.85
CA PRO A 114 -5.52 -1.89 -8.35
C PRO A 114 -5.45 -1.96 -6.82
N ALA A 115 -6.41 -1.39 -6.08
CA ALA A 115 -6.43 -1.45 -4.63
C ALA A 115 -6.49 -2.87 -4.07
N LEU A 116 -6.98 -3.84 -4.84
CA LEU A 116 -7.09 -5.24 -4.45
C LEU A 116 -5.75 -5.99 -4.48
N LEU A 117 -4.72 -5.43 -5.12
CA LEU A 117 -3.37 -5.98 -5.08
C LEU A 117 -2.64 -5.67 -3.77
N GLY A 118 -3.06 -4.64 -3.04
CA GLY A 118 -2.41 -4.20 -1.82
C GLY A 118 -2.41 -5.28 -0.73
N GLY A 119 -1.31 -5.40 0.00
CA GLY A 119 -1.17 -6.38 1.07
C GLY A 119 0.09 -6.20 1.90
N ALA A 120 0.42 -7.23 2.67
CA ALA A 120 1.47 -7.18 3.69
C ALA A 120 2.72 -8.01 3.37
N SER A 121 2.79 -8.61 2.18
CA SER A 121 3.93 -9.45 1.82
C SER A 121 5.19 -8.59 1.64
N ALA A 122 6.37 -9.23 1.69
CA ALA A 122 7.63 -8.55 1.38
C ALA A 122 7.76 -8.17 -0.10
N ALA A 123 6.92 -8.74 -0.98
CA ALA A 123 6.93 -8.38 -2.39
C ALA A 123 6.27 -7.03 -2.60
N THR A 124 6.82 -6.30 -3.56
CA THR A 124 6.31 -5.02 -4.04
C THR A 124 6.04 -5.10 -5.54
N MET A 125 5.07 -4.29 -5.99
CA MET A 125 4.78 -4.08 -7.40
C MET A 125 4.64 -2.58 -7.68
N ALA A 126 4.71 -2.19 -8.95
CA ALA A 126 4.52 -0.81 -9.36
C ALA A 126 3.06 -0.38 -9.13
N PHE A 127 2.85 0.81 -8.59
CA PHE A 127 1.56 1.47 -8.45
C PHE A 127 1.66 2.90 -8.94
N GLY A 128 0.54 3.63 -8.96
CA GLY A 128 0.56 5.06 -9.18
C GLY A 128 0.07 5.83 -7.97
N ARG A 129 -0.01 7.15 -8.14
CA ARG A 129 -0.40 8.09 -7.08
C ARG A 129 -1.76 8.75 -7.34
N ASP A 130 -2.50 8.26 -8.32
CA ASP A 130 -3.76 8.82 -8.77
C ASP A 130 -4.95 8.05 -8.21
N GLY A 131 -6.13 8.64 -8.38
CA GLY A 131 -7.38 7.98 -8.06
C GLY A 131 -7.60 7.76 -6.57
N ARG A 132 -8.15 6.59 -6.23
CA ARG A 132 -8.66 6.26 -4.89
C ARG A 132 -7.58 5.62 -4.01
N THR A 133 -7.77 5.79 -2.71
CA THR A 133 -6.97 5.12 -1.68
C THR A 133 -7.29 3.64 -1.66
N GLY A 134 -6.25 2.80 -1.65
CA GLY A 134 -6.40 1.35 -1.56
C GLY A 134 -6.53 0.82 -0.13
N LEU A 135 -6.56 -0.51 -0.01
CA LEU A 135 -6.37 -1.20 1.28
C LEU A 135 -4.98 -0.89 1.85
N TYR A 136 -4.78 -1.12 3.15
CA TYR A 136 -3.47 -0.92 3.81
C TYR A 136 -2.91 0.50 3.68
N SER A 137 -3.77 1.51 3.73
CA SER A 137 -3.38 2.92 3.50
C SER A 137 -2.25 3.43 4.41
N ASP A 138 -2.14 2.95 5.65
CA ASP A 138 -1.02 3.31 6.55
C ASP A 138 0.31 2.64 6.13
N ASP A 139 0.29 1.42 5.56
CA ASP A 139 1.49 0.78 5.00
C ASP A 139 1.94 1.45 3.70
N VAL A 140 0.98 1.86 2.85
CA VAL A 140 1.25 2.71 1.67
C VAL A 140 1.90 4.03 2.09
N LEU A 141 1.35 4.70 3.12
CA LEU A 141 1.94 5.92 3.66
C LEU A 141 3.34 5.67 4.21
N LEU A 142 3.55 4.60 4.96
CA LEU A 142 4.85 4.25 5.50
C LEU A 142 5.88 4.06 4.38
N SER A 143 5.54 3.29 3.35
CA SER A 143 6.40 3.02 2.19
C SER A 143 6.81 4.32 1.48
N ARG A 144 5.85 5.19 1.16
CA ARG A 144 6.12 6.46 0.48
C ARG A 144 6.83 7.49 1.36
N LEU A 145 6.58 7.47 2.67
CA LEU A 145 7.25 8.32 3.63
C LEU A 145 8.73 7.92 3.76
N ARG A 146 9.04 6.62 3.75
CA ARG A 146 10.41 6.09 3.77
C ARG A 146 11.16 6.43 2.48
N GLU A 147 10.49 6.31 1.33
CA GLU A 147 11.08 6.60 0.02
C GLU A 147 11.29 8.10 -0.20
N HIS A 148 10.26 8.93 0.03
CA HIS A 148 10.29 10.35 -0.33
C HIS A 148 10.60 11.30 0.83
N GLY A 149 10.40 10.88 2.08
CA GLY A 149 10.63 11.70 3.27
C GLY A 149 12.06 12.21 3.41
N PRO A 150 13.10 11.35 3.31
CA PRO A 150 14.49 11.80 3.35
C PRO A 150 14.83 12.80 2.25
N SER A 151 14.39 12.53 1.02
CA SER A 151 14.58 13.40 -0.14
C SER A 151 13.87 14.76 0.01
N PHE A 152 12.68 14.75 0.62
CA PHE A 152 11.95 15.97 0.99
C PHE A 152 12.76 16.81 1.99
N VAL A 153 13.24 16.20 3.06
CA VAL A 153 14.05 16.88 4.07
C VAL A 153 15.34 17.45 3.46
N ASP A 154 16.02 16.70 2.59
CA ASP A 154 17.20 17.20 1.87
C ASP A 154 16.88 18.41 0.99
N ALA A 155 15.73 18.39 0.32
CA ALA A 155 15.26 19.53 -0.47
C ALA A 155 15.01 20.77 0.42
N VAL A 156 14.42 20.58 1.59
CA VAL A 156 14.15 21.66 2.56
C VAL A 156 15.46 22.20 3.17
N VAL A 157 16.43 21.33 3.46
CA VAL A 157 17.78 21.74 3.89
C VAL A 157 18.44 22.62 2.84
N ALA A 158 18.31 22.27 1.55
CA ALA A 158 18.84 23.09 0.47
C ALA A 158 18.17 24.47 0.41
N ILE A 159 16.85 24.54 0.62
CA ILE A 159 16.11 25.81 0.71
C ILE A 159 16.58 26.66 1.89
N ALA A 160 16.85 26.06 3.05
CA ALA A 160 17.33 26.78 4.23
C ALA A 160 18.66 27.52 3.98
N ARG A 161 19.48 27.07 3.02
CA ARG A 161 20.73 27.76 2.63
C ARG A 161 20.48 29.03 1.82
N ALA A 162 19.40 29.10 1.08
CA ALA A 162 19.03 30.25 0.25
C ALA A 162 17.50 30.45 0.22
N PRO A 163 16.89 30.83 1.36
CA PRO A 163 15.44 30.87 1.47
C PRO A 163 14.85 32.11 0.83
N HIS A 164 13.60 31.99 0.39
CA HIS A 164 12.82 33.12 -0.08
C HIS A 164 12.62 34.14 1.05
N ARG A 165 12.87 35.42 0.75
CA ARG A 165 12.76 36.54 1.68
C ARG A 165 11.76 37.54 1.12
N ALA A 166 10.97 38.13 1.99
CA ALA A 166 10.16 39.31 1.68
C ALA A 166 10.60 40.47 2.55
N LEU A 167 10.17 41.66 2.19
CA LEU A 167 10.30 42.84 3.03
C LEU A 167 9.01 43.00 3.83
N SER A 168 9.12 43.01 5.16
CA SER A 168 8.02 43.39 6.04
C SER A 168 8.13 44.87 6.37
N ALA A 169 7.00 45.58 6.30
CA ALA A 169 6.91 46.92 6.86
C ALA A 169 6.59 46.79 8.35
N ASP A 170 7.49 47.26 9.20
CA ASP A 170 7.34 47.26 10.66
C ASP A 170 7.20 48.69 11.18
N LEU A 171 6.30 48.89 12.14
CA LEU A 171 6.09 50.20 12.77
C LEU A 171 7.02 50.32 13.97
N GLN A 172 8.08 51.11 13.82
CA GLN A 172 9.04 51.35 14.88
C GLN A 172 8.98 52.80 15.37
N MET A 173 9.18 52.98 16.67
CA MET A 173 9.43 54.30 17.25
C MET A 173 10.89 54.66 16.96
N LEU A 174 11.10 55.67 16.13
CA LEU A 174 12.43 56.16 15.80
C LEU A 174 12.54 57.64 16.22
N PRO A 175 13.71 58.08 16.69
CA PRO A 175 13.96 59.49 16.88
C PRO A 175 13.79 60.27 15.58
N LEU A 176 13.35 61.52 15.66
CA LEU A 176 13.07 62.38 14.50
C LEU A 176 14.28 62.49 13.56
N SER A 177 15.50 62.51 14.10
CA SER A 177 16.77 62.52 13.35
C SER A 177 16.92 61.33 12.38
N ARG A 178 16.29 60.19 12.67
CA ARG A 178 16.37 58.95 11.88
C ARG A 178 15.21 58.77 10.92
N VAL A 179 14.25 59.70 10.90
CA VAL A 179 13.05 59.63 10.06
C VAL A 179 13.26 60.43 8.77
N ARG A 180 13.49 59.74 7.66
CA ARG A 180 13.70 60.37 6.34
C ARG A 180 12.45 61.01 5.73
N ARG A 181 11.26 60.48 6.05
CA ARG A 181 9.96 60.98 5.57
C ARG A 181 8.93 60.95 6.71
N LEU A 182 8.32 62.10 6.98
CA LEU A 182 7.27 62.24 8.00
C LEU A 182 5.91 61.84 7.43
N HIS A 183 5.23 60.91 8.08
CA HIS A 183 3.82 60.63 7.79
C HIS A 183 2.94 61.77 8.37
N PRO A 184 1.84 62.20 7.72
CA PRO A 184 0.99 63.29 8.22
C PRO A 184 0.49 63.11 9.66
N SER A 185 0.36 61.86 10.12
CA SER A 185 0.02 61.57 11.52
C SER A 185 1.07 62.03 12.53
N ALA A 186 2.32 62.27 12.13
CA ALA A 186 3.38 62.78 13.00
C ALA A 186 3.08 64.19 13.51
N LEU A 187 2.26 64.98 12.79
CA LEU A 187 1.77 66.30 13.22
C LEU A 187 0.80 66.23 14.41
N ARG A 188 0.39 65.03 14.84
CA ARG A 188 -0.33 64.85 16.11
C ARG A 188 0.56 65.08 17.33
N ASP A 189 1.88 64.94 17.19
CA ASP A 189 2.82 65.37 18.24
C ASP A 189 2.95 66.90 18.18
N ARG A 190 2.56 67.57 19.27
CA ARG A 190 2.56 69.03 19.37
C ARG A 190 3.94 69.64 19.15
N ARG A 191 5.02 68.93 19.51
CA ARG A 191 6.40 69.38 19.29
C ARG A 191 6.74 69.38 17.80
N VAL A 192 6.33 68.34 17.07
CA VAL A 192 6.50 68.27 15.61
C VAL A 192 5.67 69.33 14.89
N ALA A 193 4.41 69.50 15.29
CA ALA A 193 3.55 70.54 14.73
C ALA A 193 4.14 71.94 14.94
N ALA A 194 4.63 72.23 16.15
CA ALA A 194 5.25 73.51 16.49
C ALA A 194 6.57 73.77 15.74
N MET A 195 7.38 72.73 15.50
CA MET A 195 8.57 72.84 14.62
C MET A 195 8.18 73.15 13.18
N CYS A 196 7.15 72.50 12.64
CA CYS A 196 6.66 72.76 11.28
C CYS A 196 6.03 74.16 11.13
N SER A 197 5.42 74.70 12.18
CA SER A 197 4.85 76.07 12.19
C SER A 197 5.86 77.16 12.58
N GLY A 198 7.13 76.81 12.86
CA GLY A 198 8.17 77.76 13.24
C GLY A 198 7.99 78.42 14.61
N THR A 199 7.15 77.84 15.48
CA THR A 199 6.83 78.38 16.82
C THR A 199 7.68 77.76 17.93
N LEU A 200 8.46 76.72 17.62
CA LEU A 200 9.40 76.09 18.55
C LEU A 200 10.83 76.63 18.31
N GLY A 201 11.52 77.04 19.38
CA GLY A 201 12.91 77.51 19.31
C GLY A 201 13.89 76.40 18.90
N SER A 202 15.05 76.78 18.36
CA SER A 202 16.06 75.88 17.75
C SER A 202 16.76 74.90 18.70
N ASP A 203 16.36 74.85 19.97
CA ASP A 203 17.06 74.14 21.06
C ASP A 203 16.40 72.79 21.42
N VAL A 204 15.53 72.28 20.55
CA VAL A 204 14.82 71.02 20.78
C VAL A 204 15.64 69.84 20.28
N ASP A 205 16.05 68.98 21.22
CA ASP A 205 16.77 67.75 20.90
C ASP A 205 15.90 66.82 20.05
N SER A 206 16.26 66.67 18.78
CA SER A 206 15.58 65.80 17.83
C SER A 206 15.61 64.31 18.22
N GLU A 207 16.56 63.88 19.08
CA GLU A 207 16.61 62.51 19.60
C GLU A 207 15.51 62.26 20.66
N SER A 208 15.02 63.32 21.32
CA SER A 208 13.96 63.25 22.34
C SER A 208 12.55 63.12 21.76
N ILE A 209 12.39 63.29 20.44
CA ILE A 209 11.11 63.20 19.74
C ILE A 209 11.04 61.86 19.02
N GLN A 210 10.27 60.94 19.61
CA GLN A 210 10.08 59.60 19.07
C GLN A 210 8.84 59.58 18.17
N LEU A 211 9.01 59.18 16.92
CA LEU A 211 7.95 59.13 15.92
C LEU A 211 7.75 57.71 15.39
N ARG A 212 6.48 57.36 15.14
CA ARG A 212 6.14 56.11 14.46
C ARG A 212 6.55 56.21 12.99
N SER A 213 7.48 55.37 12.58
CA SER A 213 7.93 55.25 11.19
C SER A 213 7.79 53.82 10.71
N LEU A 214 7.49 53.66 9.41
CA LEU A 214 7.49 52.36 8.75
C LEU A 214 8.92 52.05 8.30
N THR A 215 9.56 51.07 8.93
CA THR A 215 10.85 50.52 8.48
C THR A 215 10.64 49.25 7.70
N SER A 216 11.53 48.97 6.75
CA SER A 216 11.48 47.75 5.94
C SER A 216 12.55 46.79 6.44
N THR A 217 12.15 45.66 7.02
CA THR A 217 13.06 44.62 7.49
C THR A 217 12.86 43.33 6.67
N PRO A 218 13.95 42.62 6.33
CA PRO A 218 13.82 41.33 5.67
C PRO A 218 13.15 40.34 6.62
N THR A 219 12.19 39.58 6.11
CA THR A 219 11.50 38.51 6.84
C THR A 219 11.51 37.23 6.02
N PHE A 220 11.62 36.10 6.72
CA PHE A 220 11.39 34.78 6.14
C PHE A 220 9.91 34.37 6.20
N ASP A 221 9.05 35.17 6.81
CA ASP A 221 7.62 34.88 6.92
C ASP A 221 6.88 35.15 5.60
N THR A 222 7.20 34.34 4.59
CA THR A 222 6.67 34.44 3.22
C THR A 222 5.63 33.36 2.97
N PRO A 223 4.64 33.58 2.08
CA PRO A 223 3.64 32.56 1.75
C PRO A 223 4.24 31.20 1.35
N ALA A 224 5.36 31.18 0.63
CA ALA A 224 6.07 29.94 0.28
C ALA A 224 6.66 29.22 1.50
N ASN A 225 7.31 29.94 2.43
CA ASN A 225 7.86 29.36 3.65
C ASN A 225 6.76 28.87 4.59
N ARG A 226 5.63 29.58 4.69
CA ARG A 226 4.45 29.14 5.45
C ARG A 226 3.87 27.83 4.91
N ALA A 227 3.83 27.65 3.59
CA ALA A 227 3.36 26.42 2.97
C ALA A 227 4.31 25.24 3.27
N LEU A 228 5.63 25.46 3.22
CA LEU A 228 6.61 24.44 3.60
C LEU A 228 6.55 24.07 5.09
N VAL A 229 6.39 25.06 5.98
CA VAL A 229 6.23 24.80 7.43
C VAL A 229 4.97 23.98 7.69
N ALA A 230 3.84 24.29 7.02
CA ALA A 230 2.64 23.46 7.11
C ALA A 230 2.88 22.02 6.65
N LEU A 231 3.62 21.83 5.55
CA LEU A 231 3.94 20.50 5.02
C LEU A 231 4.90 19.74 5.95
N LEU A 232 5.92 20.39 6.52
CA LEU A 232 6.82 19.83 7.53
C LEU A 232 6.02 19.35 8.77
N HIS A 233 5.10 20.16 9.27
CA HIS A 233 4.24 19.76 10.39
C HIS A 233 3.33 18.59 10.03
N ARG A 234 2.75 18.56 8.83
CA ARG A 234 1.90 17.45 8.38
C ARG A 234 2.68 16.15 8.27
N ILE A 235 3.90 16.19 7.73
CA ILE A 235 4.78 15.02 7.66
C ILE A 235 5.18 14.58 9.07
N LEU A 236 5.60 15.50 9.94
CA LEU A 236 5.93 15.18 11.33
C LEU A 236 4.76 14.51 12.08
N ALA A 237 3.55 15.06 11.96
CA ALA A 237 2.36 14.49 12.58
C ALA A 237 2.02 13.10 12.01
N THR A 238 2.23 12.90 10.70
CA THR A 238 2.02 11.60 10.04
C THR A 238 3.07 10.59 10.50
N SER A 239 4.35 10.96 10.55
CA SER A 239 5.43 10.13 11.09
C SER A 239 5.15 9.69 12.53
N LEU A 240 4.71 10.61 13.40
CA LEU A 240 4.37 10.31 14.79
C LEU A 240 3.15 9.38 14.91
N ARG A 241 2.14 9.53 14.04
CA ARG A 241 0.98 8.63 13.99
C ARG A 241 1.43 7.24 13.56
N LEU A 242 2.17 7.14 12.45
CA LEU A 242 2.67 5.86 11.93
C LEU A 242 3.62 5.18 12.91
N TYR A 243 4.44 5.95 13.66
CA TYR A 243 5.28 5.38 14.71
C TYR A 243 4.45 4.59 15.71
N ARG A 244 3.31 5.14 16.17
CA ARG A 244 2.39 4.46 17.08
C ARG A 244 1.73 3.27 16.40
N THR A 245 1.23 3.44 15.18
CA THR A 245 0.62 2.34 14.41
C THR A 245 1.59 1.17 14.22
N VAL A 246 2.87 1.42 13.92
CA VAL A 246 3.89 0.38 13.80
C VAL A 246 4.20 -0.25 15.15
N ALA A 247 4.38 0.56 16.20
CA ALA A 247 4.67 0.05 17.55
C ALA A 247 3.55 -0.83 18.11
N ASP A 248 2.30 -0.53 17.76
CA ASP A 248 1.11 -1.29 18.13
C ASP A 248 0.79 -2.43 17.14
N GLU A 249 1.64 -2.65 16.13
CA GLU A 249 1.46 -3.65 15.07
C GLU A 249 0.08 -3.52 14.37
N GLY A 250 -0.34 -2.28 14.16
CA GLY A 250 -1.65 -1.90 13.64
C GLY A 250 -1.71 -1.65 12.13
N LEU A 251 -0.73 -2.11 11.33
CA LEU A 251 -0.72 -1.89 9.88
C LEU A 251 -1.69 -2.80 9.11
N GLY A 252 -2.41 -3.70 9.80
CA GLY A 252 -3.39 -4.62 9.22
C GLY A 252 -2.83 -5.94 8.72
N ALA A 253 -1.51 -6.15 8.84
CA ALA A 253 -0.82 -7.40 8.55
C ALA A 253 -0.89 -8.40 9.72
N ASN A 254 -0.44 -9.64 9.53
CA ASN A 254 -0.31 -10.59 10.64
C ASN A 254 0.70 -10.07 11.68
N PHE A 255 0.41 -10.26 12.97
CA PHE A 255 1.27 -9.89 14.11
C PHE A 255 2.70 -10.40 13.92
N GLU A 256 2.87 -11.68 13.58
CA GLU A 256 4.20 -12.28 13.39
C GLU A 256 5.01 -11.63 12.26
N GLU A 257 4.35 -11.20 11.18
CA GLU A 257 4.99 -10.51 10.07
C GLU A 257 5.37 -9.08 10.43
N GLN A 258 4.57 -8.41 11.25
CA GLN A 258 4.86 -7.06 11.71
C GLN A 258 6.01 -7.08 12.72
N ALA A 259 5.95 -7.96 13.71
CA ALA A 259 6.92 -8.07 14.80
C ALA A 259 8.38 -8.11 14.31
N VAL A 260 8.66 -8.86 13.24
CA VAL A 260 10.02 -8.98 12.68
C VAL A 260 10.51 -7.73 11.92
N ARG A 261 9.62 -6.77 11.61
CA ARG A 261 9.90 -5.53 10.86
C ARG A 261 9.82 -4.26 11.71
N VAL A 262 9.22 -4.34 12.91
CA VAL A 262 8.96 -3.19 13.78
C VAL A 262 10.22 -2.38 14.06
N GLU A 263 11.32 -3.01 14.47
CA GLU A 263 12.56 -2.31 14.87
C GLU A 263 13.05 -1.37 13.75
N ARG A 264 13.17 -1.90 12.53
CA ARG A 264 13.69 -1.14 11.38
C ARG A 264 12.77 0.01 11.01
N ARG A 265 11.45 -0.24 10.96
CA ARG A 265 10.43 0.77 10.62
C ARG A 265 10.41 1.91 11.64
N LEU A 266 10.50 1.60 12.94
CA LEU A 266 10.56 2.60 14.00
C LEU A 266 11.85 3.43 13.93
N LEU A 267 12.99 2.81 13.59
CA LEU A 267 14.25 3.52 13.43
C LEU A 267 14.18 4.55 12.28
N ASP A 268 13.65 4.15 11.12
CA ASP A 268 13.50 5.04 9.96
C ASP A 268 12.58 6.23 10.28
N LEU A 269 11.44 5.97 10.93
CA LEU A 269 10.50 7.02 11.36
C LEU A 269 11.13 7.98 12.37
N SER A 270 11.87 7.47 13.36
CA SER A 270 12.55 8.26 14.39
C SER A 270 13.65 9.16 13.79
N ALA A 271 14.39 8.63 12.82
CA ALA A 271 15.42 9.37 12.10
C ALA A 271 14.80 10.54 11.31
N LEU A 272 13.70 10.29 10.60
CA LEU A 272 12.98 11.32 9.85
C LEU A 272 12.40 12.40 10.78
N GLU A 273 11.77 12.00 11.88
CA GLU A 273 11.21 12.88 12.91
C GLU A 273 12.27 13.83 13.48
N THR A 274 13.43 13.29 13.86
CA THR A 274 14.55 14.07 14.40
C THR A 274 14.98 15.15 13.43
N ARG A 275 15.16 14.79 12.15
CA ARG A 275 15.60 15.75 11.12
C ARG A 275 14.57 16.85 10.88
N ILE A 276 13.27 16.53 10.88
CA ILE A 276 12.21 17.52 10.70
C ILE A 276 12.14 18.49 11.89
N ARG A 277 12.28 17.99 13.13
CA ARG A 277 12.30 18.85 14.32
C ARG A 277 13.45 19.84 14.29
N VAL A 278 14.65 19.41 13.89
CA VAL A 278 15.81 20.30 13.75
C VAL A 278 15.55 21.41 12.73
N LEU A 279 14.90 21.09 11.61
CA LEU A 279 14.52 22.10 10.62
C LEU A 279 13.51 23.10 11.18
N LEU A 280 12.48 22.63 11.87
CA LEU A 280 11.44 23.49 12.44
C LEU A 280 11.96 24.39 13.58
N SER A 281 13.01 23.99 14.29
CA SER A 281 13.63 24.79 15.35
C SER A 281 14.71 25.75 14.87
N SER A 282 15.09 25.70 13.59
CA SER A 282 16.19 26.49 13.02
C SER A 282 15.69 27.55 12.02
N PRO A 283 16.36 28.71 11.88
CA PRO A 283 16.11 29.64 10.78
C PRO A 283 16.30 28.94 9.42
N PRO A 284 15.49 29.27 8.40
CA PRO A 284 14.48 30.33 8.37
C PRO A 284 13.12 29.93 8.97
N PHE A 285 12.90 28.66 9.30
CA PHE A 285 11.57 28.12 9.58
C PHE A 285 11.06 28.46 10.97
N SER A 286 11.94 28.58 11.96
CA SER A 286 11.57 29.04 13.31
C SER A 286 11.09 30.50 13.35
N GLU A 287 11.39 31.30 12.32
CA GLU A 287 10.97 32.70 12.19
C GLU A 287 9.64 32.88 11.42
N VAL A 288 9.06 31.79 10.90
CA VAL A 288 7.76 31.80 10.22
C VAL A 288 6.64 31.84 11.26
N ARG A 289 5.76 32.84 11.17
CA ARG A 289 4.76 33.10 12.24
C ARG A 289 3.68 32.02 12.32
N THR A 290 3.16 31.59 11.18
CA THR A 290 2.12 30.56 11.10
C THR A 290 2.30 29.72 9.85
N GLY A 291 2.31 28.39 10.02
CA GLY A 291 2.20 27.47 8.90
C GLY A 291 0.83 27.60 8.24
N GLY A 292 0.79 27.61 6.91
CA GLY A 292 -0.47 27.64 6.17
C GLY A 292 -0.29 27.46 4.67
N THR A 293 -1.11 26.60 4.07
CA THR A 293 -1.19 26.42 2.62
C THR A 293 -2.25 27.37 2.07
N THR A 294 -1.82 28.33 1.25
CA THR A 294 -2.71 29.32 0.61
C THR A 294 -2.47 29.34 -0.90
N ALA A 295 -3.44 29.80 -1.69
CA ALA A 295 -3.27 29.93 -3.14
C ALA A 295 -2.02 30.75 -3.50
N ALA A 296 -1.82 31.89 -2.83
CA ALA A 296 -0.62 32.73 -3.01
C ALA A 296 0.68 31.98 -2.65
N GLY A 297 0.66 31.17 -1.58
CA GLY A 297 1.79 30.31 -1.20
C GLY A 297 2.10 29.27 -2.28
N LEU A 298 1.09 28.59 -2.81
CA LEU A 298 1.27 27.61 -3.89
C LEU A 298 1.77 28.26 -5.18
N THR A 299 1.30 29.45 -5.54
CA THR A 299 1.84 30.21 -6.68
C THR A 299 3.31 30.54 -6.50
N GLN A 300 3.72 30.98 -5.29
CA GLN A 300 5.13 31.27 -5.01
C GLN A 300 6.01 30.01 -4.99
N VAL A 301 5.48 28.89 -4.48
CA VAL A 301 6.13 27.58 -4.51
C VAL A 301 6.34 27.13 -5.96
N ALA A 302 5.30 27.22 -6.79
CA ALA A 302 5.36 26.82 -8.20
C ALA A 302 6.35 27.68 -9.01
N ALA A 303 6.45 28.97 -8.69
CA ALA A 303 7.37 29.89 -9.35
C ALA A 303 8.86 29.66 -9.01
N GLN A 304 9.18 28.83 -8.02
CA GLN A 304 10.54 28.62 -7.54
C GLN A 304 10.94 27.14 -7.61
N PRO A 305 11.93 26.74 -8.44
CA PRO A 305 12.26 25.33 -8.65
C PRO A 305 12.58 24.53 -7.39
N ALA A 306 13.35 25.10 -6.45
CA ALA A 306 13.72 24.43 -5.20
C ALA A 306 12.49 24.15 -4.32
N TYR A 307 11.60 25.14 -4.18
CA TYR A 307 10.35 25.02 -3.43
C TYR A 307 9.39 24.04 -4.09
N SER A 308 9.21 24.13 -5.41
CA SER A 308 8.37 23.22 -6.17
C SER A 308 8.83 21.76 -6.01
N ARG A 309 10.15 21.51 -6.10
CA ARG A 309 10.72 20.18 -5.86
C ARG A 309 10.43 19.67 -4.44
N ALA A 310 10.69 20.49 -3.42
CA ALA A 310 10.44 20.10 -2.03
C ALA A 310 8.95 19.82 -1.81
N TYR A 311 8.07 20.72 -2.24
CA TYR A 311 6.63 20.57 -2.06
C TYR A 311 6.11 19.30 -2.74
N ARG A 312 6.54 19.01 -3.98
CA ARG A 312 6.19 17.77 -4.69
C ARG A 312 6.63 16.52 -3.94
N LEU A 313 7.87 16.47 -3.45
CA LEU A 313 8.38 15.33 -2.67
C LEU A 313 7.58 15.11 -1.38
N GLY A 314 7.24 16.20 -0.68
CA GLY A 314 6.41 16.10 0.53
C GLY A 314 4.97 15.68 0.24
N CYS A 315 4.40 16.07 -0.90
CA CYS A 315 3.10 15.55 -1.36
C CYS A 315 3.18 14.06 -1.73
N MET A 316 4.23 13.63 -2.44
CA MET A 316 4.45 12.21 -2.76
C MET A 316 4.59 11.37 -1.49
N ALA A 317 5.32 11.86 -0.48
CA ALA A 317 5.48 11.20 0.82
C ALA A 317 4.17 11.03 1.62
N LEU A 318 3.14 11.82 1.30
CA LEU A 318 1.84 11.81 1.99
C LEU A 318 0.70 11.23 1.14
N SER A 319 1.01 10.72 -0.06
CA SER A 319 -0.01 10.18 -0.95
C SER A 319 -0.46 8.79 -0.49
N THR A 320 -1.77 8.52 -0.54
CA THR A 320 -2.38 7.20 -0.25
C THR A 320 -3.03 6.55 -1.44
N SER A 321 -3.19 7.29 -2.54
CA SER A 321 -3.84 6.79 -3.74
C SER A 321 -2.93 5.81 -4.48
N VAL A 322 -3.49 4.79 -5.13
CA VAL A 322 -2.71 3.66 -5.70
C VAL A 322 -2.94 3.45 -7.19
N GLU A 323 -3.85 4.19 -7.83
CA GLU A 323 -4.12 4.00 -9.26
C GLU A 323 -2.97 4.55 -10.12
N GLY A 324 -2.66 3.80 -11.18
CA GLY A 324 -1.57 4.06 -12.12
C GLY A 324 -0.51 2.96 -12.11
N ASP A 325 0.56 3.20 -12.85
CA ASP A 325 1.64 2.24 -13.09
C ASP A 325 2.98 2.97 -13.19
N ASP A 326 3.40 3.59 -12.08
CA ASP A 326 4.70 4.25 -11.95
C ASP A 326 5.70 3.25 -11.36
N GLU A 327 6.63 2.79 -12.19
CA GLU A 327 7.69 1.85 -11.81
C GLU A 327 8.57 2.34 -10.65
N ALA A 328 8.59 3.65 -10.37
CA ALA A 328 9.29 4.22 -9.23
C ALA A 328 8.48 4.20 -7.91
N ASP A 329 7.20 3.84 -7.95
CA ASP A 329 6.31 3.75 -6.79
C ASP A 329 6.02 2.27 -6.48
N ALA A 330 7.00 1.62 -5.85
CA ALA A 330 6.89 0.23 -5.42
C ALA A 330 6.17 0.13 -4.07
N LEU A 331 4.99 -0.48 -4.05
CA LEU A 331 4.20 -0.69 -2.81
C LEU A 331 4.02 -2.18 -2.53
N HIS A 332 3.88 -2.54 -1.25
CA HIS A 332 3.66 -3.92 -0.84
C HIS A 332 2.34 -4.48 -1.38
N VAL A 333 2.44 -5.71 -1.87
CA VAL A 333 1.30 -6.45 -2.39
C VAL A 333 0.95 -7.63 -1.49
N ASN A 334 -0.21 -8.21 -1.74
CA ASN A 334 -0.60 -9.44 -1.09
C ASN A 334 0.36 -10.58 -1.44
N HIS A 335 0.39 -11.61 -0.61
CA HIS A 335 1.08 -12.85 -0.93
C HIS A 335 0.53 -13.43 -2.23
N SER A 336 1.30 -14.28 -2.90
CA SER A 336 0.87 -14.90 -4.16
C SER A 336 -0.41 -15.71 -4.00
N TRP A 337 -0.64 -16.29 -2.82
CA TRP A 337 -1.89 -16.97 -2.50
C TRP A 337 -3.08 -16.01 -2.42
N GLY A 338 -2.91 -14.82 -1.84
CA GLY A 338 -3.96 -13.80 -1.75
C GLY A 338 -4.24 -13.13 -3.10
N ILE A 339 -3.22 -12.97 -3.94
CA ILE A 339 -3.38 -12.56 -5.35
C ILE A 339 -4.21 -13.59 -6.10
N TYR A 340 -3.89 -14.88 -5.95
CA TYR A 340 -4.64 -15.96 -6.58
C TYR A 340 -6.09 -16.07 -6.09
N GLU A 341 -6.34 -15.94 -4.78
CA GLU A 341 -7.69 -15.88 -4.20
C GLU A 341 -8.52 -14.73 -4.79
N THR A 342 -7.93 -13.53 -4.83
CA THR A 342 -8.55 -12.33 -5.40
C THR A 342 -8.86 -12.54 -6.89
N TRP A 343 -7.90 -13.06 -7.65
CA TRP A 343 -8.10 -13.34 -9.06
C TRP A 343 -9.19 -14.38 -9.31
N CYS A 344 -9.21 -15.48 -8.55
CA CYS A 344 -10.26 -16.51 -8.63
C CYS A 344 -11.65 -15.91 -8.42
N TYR A 345 -11.80 -14.97 -7.49
CA TYR A 345 -13.06 -14.28 -7.26
C TYR A 345 -13.51 -13.49 -8.50
N LEU A 346 -12.62 -12.68 -9.08
CA LEU A 346 -12.92 -11.91 -10.29
C LEU A 346 -13.24 -12.82 -11.47
N ALA A 347 -12.49 -13.90 -11.63
CA ALA A 347 -12.69 -14.89 -12.69
C ALA A 347 -14.06 -15.58 -12.56
N VAL A 348 -14.50 -15.89 -11.34
CA VAL A 348 -15.84 -16.44 -11.09
C VAL A 348 -16.94 -15.43 -11.43
N VAL A 349 -16.79 -14.16 -11.04
CA VAL A 349 -17.75 -13.09 -11.39
C VAL A 349 -17.84 -12.92 -12.91
N GLU A 350 -16.70 -12.93 -13.61
CA GLU A 350 -16.65 -12.82 -15.06
C GLU A 350 -17.32 -14.02 -15.75
N VAL A 351 -17.02 -15.25 -15.32
CA VAL A 351 -17.65 -16.46 -15.86
C VAL A 351 -19.16 -16.42 -15.64
N LEU A 352 -19.63 -16.04 -14.45
CA LEU A 352 -21.07 -15.91 -14.17
C LEU A 352 -21.72 -14.84 -15.06
N GLY A 353 -21.07 -13.68 -15.25
CA GLY A 353 -21.57 -12.64 -16.14
C GLY A 353 -21.77 -13.12 -17.57
N ARG A 354 -20.81 -13.91 -18.09
CA ARG A 354 -20.91 -14.54 -19.41
C ARG A 354 -22.00 -15.61 -19.50
N LEU A 355 -22.13 -16.47 -18.48
CA LEU A 355 -23.13 -17.55 -18.46
C LEU A 355 -24.56 -17.03 -18.32
N ILE A 356 -24.76 -15.98 -17.51
CA ILE A 356 -26.08 -15.41 -17.23
C ILE A 356 -26.48 -14.36 -18.29
N ASP A 357 -25.50 -13.82 -19.03
CA ASP A 357 -25.67 -12.67 -19.94
C ASP A 357 -26.19 -11.43 -19.19
N ALA A 358 -25.55 -11.13 -18.06
CA ALA A 358 -25.91 -10.02 -17.19
C ALA A 358 -24.68 -9.37 -16.55
N GLY A 359 -24.75 -8.06 -16.33
CA GLY A 359 -23.72 -7.32 -15.59
C GLY A 359 -23.76 -7.66 -14.09
N ALA A 360 -22.59 -7.71 -13.48
CA ALA A 360 -22.43 -7.84 -12.04
C ALA A 360 -22.55 -6.47 -11.35
N GLU A 361 -23.48 -6.34 -10.41
CA GLU A 361 -23.66 -5.15 -9.59
C GLU A 361 -23.07 -5.36 -8.19
N GLU A 362 -22.17 -4.48 -7.75
CA GLU A 362 -21.67 -4.51 -6.37
C GLU A 362 -22.79 -4.14 -5.38
N PHE A 363 -22.92 -4.88 -4.28
CA PHE A 363 -23.93 -4.59 -3.26
C PHE A 363 -23.41 -4.82 -1.83
N LYS A 364 -24.11 -4.24 -0.85
CA LYS A 364 -23.81 -4.49 0.57
C LYS A 364 -24.61 -5.68 1.09
N PRO A 365 -23.96 -6.77 1.48
CA PRO A 365 -24.66 -7.96 1.90
C PRO A 365 -25.27 -7.84 3.31
N ALA A 366 -26.47 -8.39 3.49
CA ALA A 366 -27.17 -8.40 4.77
C ALA A 366 -26.97 -9.72 5.56
N ALA A 367 -26.79 -10.84 4.85
CA ALA A 367 -26.74 -12.18 5.46
C ALA A 367 -25.39 -12.46 6.16
N VAL A 368 -24.30 -12.09 5.50
CA VAL A 368 -22.91 -12.23 5.95
C VAL A 368 -22.13 -10.99 5.54
N SER A 369 -21.15 -10.56 6.32
CA SER A 369 -20.22 -9.51 5.85
C SER A 369 -19.19 -10.13 4.90
N ALA A 370 -18.83 -9.41 3.84
CA ALA A 370 -17.83 -9.83 2.87
C ALA A 370 -16.96 -8.64 2.47
N GLN A 371 -15.77 -8.91 1.95
CA GLN A 371 -14.87 -7.85 1.46
C GLN A 371 -15.40 -7.24 0.17
N LEU A 372 -15.89 -8.08 -0.75
CA LEU A 372 -16.59 -7.71 -1.98
C LEU A 372 -17.83 -8.58 -2.12
N ALA A 373 -18.89 -8.04 -2.71
CA ALA A 373 -20.05 -8.83 -3.08
C ALA A 373 -20.69 -8.30 -4.36
N HIS A 374 -20.99 -9.20 -5.29
CA HIS A 374 -21.67 -8.87 -6.55
C HIS A 374 -22.94 -9.69 -6.72
N ARG A 375 -23.97 -9.09 -7.31
CA ARG A 375 -25.24 -9.74 -7.65
C ARG A 375 -25.46 -9.74 -9.16
N LEU A 376 -25.98 -10.87 -9.67
CA LEU A 376 -26.38 -11.06 -11.05
C LEU A 376 -27.83 -11.57 -11.10
N PRO A 377 -28.75 -10.89 -11.82
CA PRO A 377 -30.13 -11.36 -11.99
C PRO A 377 -30.23 -12.47 -13.03
N LEU A 378 -31.06 -13.48 -12.78
CA LEU A 378 -31.43 -14.51 -13.75
C LEU A 378 -32.77 -14.17 -14.42
N LYS A 379 -33.00 -14.77 -15.60
CA LYS A 379 -34.21 -14.54 -16.42
C LYS A 379 -35.51 -14.98 -15.75
N ASP A 380 -35.45 -15.95 -14.84
CA ASP A 380 -36.57 -16.51 -14.08
C ASP A 380 -36.91 -15.71 -12.80
N GLY A 381 -36.20 -14.61 -12.55
CA GLY A 381 -36.35 -13.80 -11.34
C GLY A 381 -35.52 -14.28 -10.14
N ALA A 382 -34.73 -15.36 -10.30
CA ALA A 382 -33.70 -15.70 -9.32
C ALA A 382 -32.54 -14.71 -9.36
N THR A 383 -31.70 -14.73 -8.33
CA THR A 383 -30.46 -13.94 -8.29
C THR A 383 -29.30 -14.79 -7.82
N VAL A 384 -28.16 -14.67 -8.48
CA VAL A 384 -26.89 -15.21 -8.00
C VAL A 384 -26.13 -14.10 -7.30
N GLU A 385 -25.71 -14.36 -6.08
CA GLU A 385 -24.88 -13.47 -5.28
C GLU A 385 -23.51 -14.14 -5.09
N THR A 386 -22.45 -13.38 -5.30
CA THR A 386 -21.06 -13.80 -5.09
C THR A 386 -20.49 -13.00 -3.93
N TYR A 387 -19.75 -13.65 -3.04
CA TYR A 387 -19.16 -13.02 -1.87
C TYR A 387 -17.68 -13.41 -1.78
N PHE A 388 -16.81 -12.42 -1.67
CA PHE A 388 -15.39 -12.61 -1.43
C PHE A 388 -15.07 -12.50 0.07
N GLN A 389 -14.39 -13.50 0.63
CA GLN A 389 -13.99 -13.54 2.04
C GLN A 389 -15.19 -13.37 3.00
N ALA A 390 -16.26 -14.12 2.76
CA ALA A 390 -17.50 -14.04 3.53
C ALA A 390 -17.30 -14.50 4.98
N LEU A 391 -17.69 -13.68 5.95
CA LEU A 391 -17.53 -13.96 7.38
C LEU A 391 -18.70 -14.77 7.94
N PHE A 392 -18.41 -15.97 8.42
CA PHE A 392 -19.33 -16.81 9.18
C PHE A 392 -18.91 -16.86 10.65
N PRO A 393 -19.56 -16.08 11.55
CA PRO A 393 -19.26 -16.11 12.98
C PRO A 393 -19.63 -17.46 13.60
N SER A 394 -19.04 -17.79 14.76
CA SER A 394 -19.36 -19.02 15.53
C SER A 394 -20.69 -18.97 16.28
N GLU A 395 -21.48 -17.92 16.10
CA GLU A 395 -22.73 -17.69 16.82
C GLU A 395 -23.92 -18.20 16.02
N ALA A 396 -24.86 -18.86 16.69
CA ALA A 396 -26.12 -19.32 16.12
C ALA A 396 -26.89 -18.17 15.41
N PRO A 397 -27.80 -18.47 14.47
CA PRO A 397 -28.45 -17.45 13.66
C PRO A 397 -29.27 -16.50 14.53
N SER A 398 -29.34 -15.24 14.11
CA SER A 398 -30.09 -14.18 14.82
C SER A 398 -30.99 -13.44 13.84
N ALA A 399 -31.93 -12.64 14.35
CA ALA A 399 -32.80 -11.80 13.50
C ALA A 399 -32.01 -10.85 12.56
N LYS A 400 -30.72 -10.62 12.83
CA LYS A 400 -29.83 -9.77 12.04
C LYS A 400 -28.83 -10.54 11.16
N ARG A 401 -28.71 -11.87 11.31
CA ARG A 401 -27.70 -12.69 10.63
C ARG A 401 -28.24 -14.08 10.31
N SER A 402 -28.23 -14.44 9.04
CA SER A 402 -28.60 -15.78 8.58
C SER A 402 -27.41 -16.69 8.27
N GLY A 403 -26.21 -16.13 8.15
CA GLY A 403 -24.97 -16.88 7.98
C GLY A 403 -24.22 -17.11 9.29
N TRP A 404 -23.85 -18.35 9.59
CA TRP A 404 -23.06 -18.73 10.76
C TRP A 404 -22.28 -20.03 10.57
N SER A 405 -21.30 -20.28 11.43
CA SER A 405 -20.55 -21.53 11.51
C SER A 405 -20.91 -22.25 12.80
N ILE A 406 -21.16 -23.56 12.73
CA ILE A 406 -21.47 -24.38 13.91
C ILE A 406 -20.26 -24.64 14.82
N SER A 407 -19.08 -24.17 14.41
CA SER A 407 -17.80 -24.38 15.11
C SER A 407 -17.16 -23.04 15.51
N ARG A 408 -15.98 -22.72 14.97
CA ARG A 408 -15.32 -21.41 15.10
C ARG A 408 -15.70 -20.49 13.94
N GLU A 409 -15.30 -19.23 14.02
CA GLU A 409 -15.36 -18.31 12.88
C GLU A 409 -14.68 -18.90 11.65
N ARG A 410 -15.35 -18.79 10.49
CA ARG A 410 -14.88 -19.30 9.20
C ARG A 410 -15.02 -18.23 8.12
N ARG A 411 -14.11 -18.26 7.15
CA ARG A 411 -14.03 -17.33 6.03
C ARG A 411 -13.66 -18.11 4.77
N PRO A 412 -14.64 -18.68 4.03
CA PRO A 412 -14.36 -19.23 2.70
C PRO A 412 -13.92 -18.11 1.74
N ASP A 413 -13.05 -18.46 0.79
CA ASP A 413 -12.54 -17.48 -0.17
C ASP A 413 -13.66 -16.91 -1.04
N ILE A 414 -14.50 -17.78 -1.61
CA ILE A 414 -15.63 -17.41 -2.46
C ILE A 414 -16.88 -18.20 -2.04
N LEU A 415 -17.96 -17.49 -1.75
CA LEU A 415 -19.29 -18.08 -1.53
C LEU A 415 -20.21 -17.62 -2.67
N LEU A 416 -20.89 -18.58 -3.30
CA LEU A 416 -21.97 -18.31 -4.24
C LEU A 416 -23.30 -18.68 -3.61
N VAL A 417 -24.30 -17.82 -3.79
CA VAL A 417 -25.66 -18.00 -3.27
C VAL A 417 -26.66 -17.79 -4.39
N LEU A 418 -27.40 -18.83 -4.73
CA LEU A 418 -28.55 -18.74 -5.62
C LEU A 418 -29.79 -18.54 -4.78
N ARG A 419 -30.44 -17.39 -4.93
CA ARG A 419 -31.73 -17.07 -4.30
C ARG A 419 -32.83 -17.23 -5.33
N HIS A 420 -33.72 -18.19 -5.08
CA HIS A 420 -34.94 -18.40 -5.86
C HIS A 420 -36.16 -18.27 -4.93
N PRO A 421 -37.36 -17.89 -5.42
CA PRO A 421 -38.57 -17.85 -4.58
C PRO A 421 -38.88 -19.15 -3.84
N SER A 422 -38.46 -20.30 -4.38
CA SER A 422 -38.67 -21.62 -3.77
C SER A 422 -37.63 -22.01 -2.72
N GLY A 423 -36.57 -21.22 -2.54
CA GLY A 423 -35.50 -21.52 -1.57
C GLY A 423 -34.14 -20.98 -1.99
N ILE A 424 -33.16 -21.22 -1.13
CA ILE A 424 -31.78 -20.84 -1.37
C ILE A 424 -30.91 -22.07 -1.59
N ARG A 425 -29.89 -21.93 -2.44
CA ARG A 425 -28.78 -22.87 -2.56
C ARG A 425 -27.48 -22.09 -2.46
N SER A 426 -26.45 -22.70 -1.89
CA SER A 426 -25.13 -22.08 -1.83
C SER A 426 -24.04 -23.08 -2.16
N MET A 427 -22.91 -22.59 -2.65
CA MET A 427 -21.70 -23.37 -2.88
C MET A 427 -20.47 -22.55 -2.46
N VAL A 428 -19.40 -23.24 -2.09
CA VAL A 428 -18.12 -22.61 -1.76
C VAL A 428 -17.10 -22.97 -2.83
N LEU A 429 -16.37 -21.95 -3.30
CA LEU A 429 -15.17 -22.13 -4.11
C LEU A 429 -14.00 -21.61 -3.28
N ASP A 430 -13.05 -22.48 -2.97
CA ASP A 430 -11.97 -22.20 -2.04
C ASP A 430 -10.64 -22.25 -2.79
N ALA A 431 -10.02 -21.09 -3.02
CA ALA A 431 -8.83 -20.99 -3.83
C ALA A 431 -7.60 -21.40 -3.01
N LYS A 432 -6.74 -22.25 -3.59
CA LYS A 432 -5.56 -22.75 -2.90
C LYS A 432 -4.34 -22.68 -3.79
N TRP A 433 -3.39 -21.81 -3.41
CA TRP A 433 -2.09 -21.65 -4.08
C TRP A 433 -1.12 -22.77 -3.71
N ARG A 434 -1.46 -23.99 -4.11
CA ARG A 434 -0.73 -25.22 -3.73
C ARG A 434 -0.62 -26.15 -4.93
N SER A 435 0.43 -26.97 -4.91
CA SER A 435 0.68 -28.01 -5.90
C SER A 435 1.19 -29.29 -5.23
N GLY A 436 1.02 -30.43 -5.89
CA GLY A 436 1.47 -31.73 -5.41
C GLY A 436 0.42 -32.47 -4.56
N ARG A 437 0.49 -33.80 -4.60
CA ARG A 437 -0.54 -34.69 -4.05
C ARG A 437 -0.85 -34.44 -2.58
N ASP A 438 0.17 -34.44 -1.71
CA ASP A 438 -0.04 -34.35 -0.27
C ASP A 438 -0.61 -32.99 0.14
N ASN A 439 -0.13 -31.92 -0.48
CA ASN A 439 -0.64 -30.57 -0.25
C ASN A 439 -2.10 -30.41 -0.66
N VAL A 440 -2.51 -31.05 -1.77
CA VAL A 440 -3.91 -31.04 -2.24
C VAL A 440 -4.80 -31.84 -1.31
N LEU A 441 -4.39 -33.04 -0.91
CA LEU A 441 -5.15 -33.88 0.02
C LEU A 441 -5.30 -33.21 1.39
N GLN A 442 -4.26 -32.52 1.87
CA GLN A 442 -4.37 -31.73 3.09
C GLN A 442 -5.31 -30.54 2.91
N ALA A 443 -5.26 -29.86 1.76
CA ALA A 443 -6.13 -28.71 1.50
C ALA A 443 -7.63 -29.08 1.49
N MET A 444 -7.99 -30.33 1.14
CA MET A 444 -9.38 -30.81 1.19
C MET A 444 -10.02 -30.68 2.57
N GLU A 445 -9.23 -30.62 3.65
CA GLU A 445 -9.74 -30.35 5.00
C GLU A 445 -10.63 -29.10 5.03
N SER A 446 -10.22 -28.03 4.34
CA SER A 446 -10.99 -26.79 4.26
C SER A 446 -12.34 -26.97 3.57
N ALA A 447 -12.40 -27.68 2.45
CA ALA A 447 -13.64 -27.99 1.73
C ALA A 447 -14.61 -28.81 2.59
N HIS A 448 -14.12 -29.84 3.29
CA HIS A 448 -14.92 -30.62 4.24
C HIS A 448 -15.44 -29.76 5.40
N ILE A 449 -14.58 -28.94 5.99
CA ILE A 449 -14.97 -28.03 7.07
C ILE A 449 -16.04 -27.06 6.60
N TYR A 450 -15.91 -26.46 5.42
CA TYR A 450 -16.89 -25.49 4.94
C TYR A 450 -18.24 -26.14 4.62
N HIS A 451 -18.21 -27.30 3.97
CA HIS A 451 -19.41 -28.10 3.69
C HIS A 451 -20.17 -28.42 4.97
N ASP A 452 -19.47 -28.89 6.00
CA ASP A 452 -20.12 -29.40 7.20
C ASP A 452 -20.45 -28.31 8.23
N ALA A 453 -19.62 -27.27 8.32
CA ALA A 453 -19.70 -26.29 9.40
C ALA A 453 -20.54 -25.06 9.06
N LEU A 454 -20.59 -24.63 7.79
CA LEU A 454 -21.26 -23.40 7.41
C LEU A 454 -22.77 -23.59 7.28
N ARG A 455 -23.52 -22.58 7.70
CA ARG A 455 -24.97 -22.52 7.55
C ARG A 455 -25.35 -21.17 6.99
N LEU A 456 -26.15 -21.18 5.93
CA LEU A 456 -26.83 -20.01 5.38
C LEU A 456 -28.32 -20.32 5.34
N ASP A 457 -29.14 -19.56 6.06
CA ASP A 457 -30.58 -19.86 6.28
C ASP A 457 -30.82 -21.34 6.66
N SER A 458 -29.96 -21.88 7.54
CA SER A 458 -29.95 -23.28 7.99
C SER A 458 -29.60 -24.34 6.94
N THR A 459 -29.24 -23.94 5.71
CA THR A 459 -28.75 -24.84 4.65
C THR A 459 -27.22 -24.90 4.64
N VAL A 460 -26.68 -26.06 4.25
CA VAL A 460 -25.24 -26.24 4.04
C VAL A 460 -24.84 -25.84 2.62
N PRO A 461 -23.65 -25.25 2.41
CA PRO A 461 -23.15 -25.04 1.06
C PRO A 461 -22.77 -26.37 0.42
N SER A 462 -23.24 -26.60 -0.80
CA SER A 462 -22.89 -27.77 -1.59
C SER A 462 -22.96 -27.47 -3.10
N PRO A 463 -21.91 -27.80 -3.87
CA PRO A 463 -20.66 -28.40 -3.41
C PRO A 463 -19.70 -27.38 -2.75
N CYS A 464 -18.66 -27.87 -2.06
CA CYS A 464 -17.50 -27.09 -1.66
C CYS A 464 -16.25 -27.55 -2.45
N VAL A 465 -15.71 -26.69 -3.30
CA VAL A 465 -14.73 -27.07 -4.33
C VAL A 465 -13.45 -26.27 -4.20
N LEU A 466 -12.30 -26.95 -4.18
CA LEU A 466 -11.00 -26.27 -4.24
C LEU A 466 -10.71 -25.77 -5.66
N LEU A 467 -10.15 -24.57 -5.79
CA LEU A 467 -9.60 -24.05 -7.06
C LEU A 467 -8.08 -24.07 -6.98
N LEU A 468 -7.43 -24.89 -7.80
CA LEU A 468 -5.97 -25.10 -7.79
C LEU A 468 -5.32 -24.57 -9.08
N PRO A 469 -4.17 -23.88 -8.99
CA PRO A 469 -3.59 -23.20 -10.14
C PRO A 469 -2.86 -24.15 -11.10
N GLY A 470 -2.27 -25.22 -10.56
CA GLY A 470 -1.45 -26.17 -11.30
C GLY A 470 -2.21 -27.43 -11.73
N PRO A 471 -1.52 -28.37 -12.40
CA PRO A 471 -2.13 -29.57 -12.96
C PRO A 471 -2.67 -30.52 -11.90
N ALA A 472 -3.63 -31.35 -12.31
CA ALA A 472 -4.32 -32.29 -11.43
C ALA A 472 -3.37 -33.32 -10.79
N ALA A 473 -2.99 -33.08 -9.53
CA ALA A 473 -2.20 -34.02 -8.74
C ALA A 473 -3.03 -35.21 -8.21
N VAL A 474 -4.35 -35.03 -8.08
CA VAL A 474 -5.30 -36.07 -7.65
C VAL A 474 -6.55 -36.01 -8.55
N PRO A 475 -6.50 -36.59 -9.77
CA PRO A 475 -7.57 -36.44 -10.76
C PRO A 475 -8.96 -36.89 -10.29
N SER A 476 -9.03 -37.85 -9.35
CA SER A 476 -10.30 -38.33 -8.82
C SER A 476 -11.12 -37.26 -8.08
N LEU A 477 -10.48 -36.22 -7.52
CA LEU A 477 -11.19 -35.15 -6.80
C LEU A 477 -11.97 -34.20 -7.73
N GLY A 478 -11.59 -34.15 -9.01
CA GLY A 478 -12.25 -33.32 -10.02
C GLY A 478 -13.28 -34.07 -10.85
N SER A 479 -13.54 -35.35 -10.56
CA SER A 479 -14.54 -36.10 -11.33
C SER A 479 -15.96 -35.70 -10.93
N PRO A 480 -16.90 -35.62 -11.89
CA PRO A 480 -18.31 -35.33 -11.60
C PRO A 480 -18.91 -36.31 -10.59
N ASP A 481 -18.57 -37.59 -10.69
CA ASP A 481 -19.06 -38.64 -9.78
C ASP A 481 -18.58 -38.42 -8.35
N TYR A 482 -17.34 -37.96 -8.16
CA TYR A 482 -16.79 -37.68 -6.83
C TYR A 482 -17.50 -36.50 -6.19
N LEU A 483 -17.65 -35.40 -6.94
CA LEU A 483 -18.38 -34.20 -6.50
C LEU A 483 -19.83 -34.51 -6.15
N ALA A 484 -20.54 -35.27 -7.01
CA ALA A 484 -21.92 -35.64 -6.79
C ALA A 484 -22.11 -36.54 -5.55
N SER A 485 -21.16 -37.46 -5.30
CA SER A 485 -21.26 -38.42 -4.20
C SER A 485 -20.88 -37.82 -2.84
N HIS A 486 -19.97 -36.84 -2.81
CA HIS A 486 -19.37 -36.34 -1.57
C HIS A 486 -19.70 -34.88 -1.26
N GLY A 487 -20.25 -34.10 -2.20
CA GLY A 487 -20.49 -32.67 -2.00
C GLY A 487 -19.22 -31.82 -1.89
N VAL A 488 -18.05 -32.42 -2.11
CA VAL A 488 -16.74 -31.75 -2.08
C VAL A 488 -15.85 -32.24 -3.23
N GLY A 489 -14.89 -31.43 -3.66
CA GLY A 489 -13.94 -31.80 -4.71
C GLY A 489 -12.90 -30.74 -5.00
N ALA A 490 -12.21 -30.86 -6.13
CA ALA A 490 -11.18 -29.91 -6.57
C ALA A 490 -11.14 -29.75 -8.09
N LEU A 491 -10.98 -28.52 -8.56
CA LEU A 491 -10.64 -28.18 -9.94
C LEU A 491 -9.16 -27.80 -10.01
N SER A 492 -8.48 -28.29 -11.05
CA SER A 492 -7.06 -28.02 -11.33
C SER A 492 -6.93 -27.19 -12.59
N ASP A 493 -5.73 -26.66 -12.84
CA ASP A 493 -5.44 -25.77 -13.97
C ASP A 493 -6.39 -24.55 -14.02
N VAL A 494 -6.83 -24.07 -12.86
CA VAL A 494 -7.67 -22.87 -12.73
C VAL A 494 -6.75 -21.65 -12.75
N THR A 495 -6.26 -21.29 -13.93
CA THR A 495 -5.47 -20.07 -14.17
C THR A 495 -5.80 -19.47 -15.54
N VAL A 496 -5.31 -18.26 -15.82
CA VAL A 496 -5.57 -17.55 -17.08
C VAL A 496 -5.18 -18.42 -18.29
N GLY A 497 -6.14 -18.62 -19.19
CA GLY A 497 -5.95 -19.35 -20.44
C GLY A 497 -5.80 -20.87 -20.30
N GLN A 498 -5.99 -21.44 -19.11
CA GLN A 498 -5.85 -22.87 -18.87
C GLN A 498 -7.21 -23.61 -18.86
N PRO A 499 -7.22 -24.94 -19.10
CA PRO A 499 -8.45 -25.74 -19.22
C PRO A 499 -9.35 -25.75 -17.96
N GLY A 500 -8.79 -25.45 -16.78
CA GLY A 500 -9.58 -25.39 -15.55
C GLY A 500 -10.67 -24.31 -15.58
N MET A 501 -10.49 -23.25 -16.37
CA MET A 501 -11.50 -22.20 -16.55
C MET A 501 -12.75 -22.68 -17.28
N GLU A 502 -12.61 -23.55 -18.26
CA GLU A 502 -13.75 -24.19 -18.94
C GLU A 502 -14.46 -25.16 -18.00
N THR A 503 -13.69 -25.90 -17.19
CA THR A 503 -14.24 -26.81 -16.19
C THR A 503 -15.03 -26.07 -15.11
N LEU A 504 -14.54 -24.90 -14.67
CA LEU A 504 -15.26 -24.00 -13.77
C LEU A 504 -16.58 -23.52 -14.40
N ALA A 505 -16.57 -23.14 -15.68
CA ALA A 505 -17.79 -22.74 -16.39
C ALA A 505 -18.82 -23.88 -16.46
N HIS A 506 -18.38 -25.12 -16.73
CA HIS A 506 -19.26 -26.29 -16.69
C HIS A 506 -19.84 -26.56 -15.31
N LEU A 507 -19.02 -26.50 -14.25
CA LEU A 507 -19.48 -26.65 -12.87
C LEU A 507 -20.56 -25.61 -12.52
N LEU A 508 -20.34 -24.35 -12.87
CA LEU A 508 -21.28 -23.26 -12.60
C LEU A 508 -22.57 -23.42 -13.43
N THR A 509 -22.46 -23.84 -14.70
CA THR A 509 -23.62 -24.11 -15.56
C THR A 509 -24.51 -25.19 -14.95
N ASP A 510 -23.91 -26.32 -14.56
CA ASP A 510 -24.62 -27.45 -13.96
C ASP A 510 -25.23 -27.09 -12.59
N TRP A 511 -24.51 -26.31 -11.75
CA TRP A 511 -25.02 -25.87 -10.45
C TRP A 511 -26.21 -24.90 -10.56
N LEU A 512 -26.12 -23.95 -11.51
CA LEU A 512 -27.20 -23.01 -11.80
C LEU A 512 -28.41 -23.69 -12.46
N GLY A 513 -28.22 -24.86 -13.08
CA GLY A 513 -29.26 -25.55 -13.85
C GLY A 513 -29.54 -24.87 -15.19
N LEU A 514 -28.52 -24.27 -15.80
CA LEU A 514 -28.62 -23.66 -17.13
C LEU A 514 -28.47 -24.73 -18.22
N ASP A 515 -29.14 -24.54 -19.35
CA ASP A 515 -28.93 -25.38 -20.52
C ASP A 515 -27.47 -25.21 -21.00
N ARG A 516 -26.77 -26.33 -21.23
CA ARG A 516 -25.39 -26.27 -21.71
C ARG A 516 -25.34 -25.58 -23.07
N PRO A 517 -24.45 -24.58 -23.25
CA PRO A 517 -24.26 -24.00 -24.57
C PRO A 517 -23.84 -25.11 -25.55
N SER A 518 -24.54 -25.20 -26.67
CA SER A 518 -24.21 -26.19 -27.71
C SER A 518 -22.78 -25.93 -28.21
N PRO A 519 -21.93 -26.96 -28.36
CA PRO A 519 -20.59 -26.78 -28.90
C PRO A 519 -20.69 -26.51 -30.41
N GLY A 520 -20.87 -25.24 -30.78
CA GLY A 520 -20.94 -24.83 -32.19
C GLY A 520 -21.96 -23.72 -32.48
N GLY A 521 -21.73 -22.52 -31.96
CA GLY A 521 -22.28 -21.29 -32.50
C GLY A 521 -21.12 -20.34 -32.75
N LYS A 522 -20.77 -20.14 -34.02
CA LYS A 522 -19.70 -19.23 -34.46
C LYS A 522 -19.96 -17.79 -34.07
#